data_AF-A0A914D1T5-F1
#
_entry.id   AF-A0A914D1T5-F1
#
_cell.length_a   1.000
_cell.length_b   1.000
_cell.length_c   1.000
_cell.angle_alpha   90.00
_cell.angle_beta   90.00
_cell.angle_gamma   90.00
#
_symmetry.space_group_name_H-M   'P 1'
#
loop_
_entity.id
_entity.type
_entity.pdbx_description
1 polymer ?
#
loop_
_entity_poly.entity_id
_entity_poly.type
_entity_poly.pdbx_seq_one_letter_code
_entity_poly.pdbx_strand_id
1 'polypeptide(L)'
;LRDELGLPGPKPDFFTGNIKDLMKMIKEMGIENSPYIRLKVAEKYGKTYGFYVGSLLEINSTDLEFAKEVMIKQFSNFINRQPITFQDVFPMKESLLHIGKDGPHGYGWKEIRSIVSPVFTTGKMKLMFGTIHERIETLIKVLENRIQKDDCVDIYDTYAGCDRKMRVWHRS
;
A
#
# COMPACT_ATOMS: atom_id res chain seq x y z
N LEU A 1 -10.71 13.26 -23.16
CA LEU A 1 -10.77 13.26 -21.68
C LEU A 1 -9.55 13.86 -20.99
N ARG A 2 -8.34 13.26 -20.96
CA ARG A 2 -7.19 13.87 -20.25
C ARG A 2 -6.89 15.29 -20.73
N ASP A 3 -6.84 15.47 -22.05
CA ASP A 3 -6.52 16.76 -22.65
C ASP A 3 -7.67 17.78 -22.45
N GLU A 4 -8.93 17.31 -22.38
CA GLU A 4 -10.09 18.14 -22.01
C GLU A 4 -10.02 18.64 -20.55
N LEU A 5 -9.44 17.84 -19.65
CA LEU A 5 -9.19 18.22 -18.26
C LEU A 5 -7.95 19.12 -18.10
N GLY A 6 -7.24 19.43 -19.20
CA GLY A 6 -6.03 20.25 -19.19
C GLY A 6 -4.84 19.59 -18.48
N LEU A 7 -4.86 18.26 -18.34
CA LEU A 7 -3.83 17.54 -17.60
C LEU A 7 -2.62 17.20 -18.49
N PRO A 8 -1.39 17.55 -18.07
CA PRO A 8 -0.18 17.13 -18.76
C PRO A 8 0.06 15.62 -18.59
N GLY A 9 0.89 15.02 -19.44
CA GLY A 9 1.29 13.61 -19.29
C GLY A 9 1.84 12.99 -20.58
N PRO A 10 2.40 11.78 -20.50
CA PRO A 10 2.94 11.06 -21.66
C PRO A 10 1.85 10.72 -22.67
N LYS A 11 2.12 10.87 -23.96
CA LYS A 11 1.11 10.58 -25.01
C LYS A 11 0.70 9.10 -24.96
N PRO A 12 -0.59 8.76 -24.81
CA PRO A 12 -1.04 7.38 -24.71
C PRO A 12 -1.00 6.65 -26.05
N ASP A 13 -0.64 5.37 -26.01
CA ASP A 13 -0.88 4.38 -27.07
C ASP A 13 -2.35 3.96 -27.08
N PHE A 14 -2.89 3.64 -28.26
CA PHE A 14 -4.32 3.34 -28.42
C PHE A 14 -4.77 2.10 -27.62
N PHE A 15 -3.96 1.04 -27.58
CA PHE A 15 -4.33 -0.22 -26.94
C PHE A 15 -3.89 -0.30 -25.48
N THR A 16 -2.68 0.19 -25.19
CA THR A 16 -2.04 0.00 -23.88
C THR A 16 -2.01 1.25 -23.02
N GLY A 17 -2.48 2.39 -23.52
CA GLY A 17 -2.31 3.68 -22.86
C GLY A 17 -0.82 3.97 -22.70
N ASN A 18 -0.37 4.19 -21.47
CA ASN A 18 1.01 4.44 -21.12
C ASN A 18 1.67 3.25 -20.40
N ILE A 19 1.05 2.05 -20.40
CA ILE A 19 1.61 0.87 -19.71
C ILE A 19 3.01 0.52 -20.24
N LYS A 20 3.21 0.56 -21.56
CA LYS A 20 4.53 0.26 -22.17
C LYS A 20 5.59 1.25 -21.72
N ASP A 21 5.25 2.53 -21.66
CA ASP A 21 6.14 3.59 -21.17
C ASP A 21 6.48 3.34 -19.70
N LEU A 22 5.49 3.00 -18.88
CA LEU A 22 5.69 2.65 -17.47
C LEU A 22 6.67 1.48 -17.35
N MET A 23 6.41 0.35 -18.03
CA MET A 23 7.27 -0.83 -17.99
C MET A 23 8.71 -0.53 -18.42
N LYS A 24 8.88 0.30 -19.45
CA LYS A 24 10.20 0.76 -19.89
C LYS A 24 10.90 1.55 -18.77
N MET A 25 10.21 2.49 -18.14
CA MET A 25 10.75 3.26 -17.01
C MET A 25 11.11 2.36 -15.82
N ILE A 26 10.29 1.34 -15.50
CA ILE A 26 10.61 0.36 -14.45
C ILE A 26 11.90 -0.38 -14.80
N LYS A 27 12.03 -0.85 -16.05
CA LYS A 27 13.20 -1.58 -16.50
C LYS A 27 14.48 -0.72 -16.47
N GLU A 28 14.39 0.54 -16.87
CA GLU A 28 15.52 1.47 -16.90
C GLU A 28 15.96 1.90 -15.49
N MET A 29 15.02 2.07 -14.56
CA MET A 29 15.32 2.49 -13.19
C MET A 29 15.67 1.33 -12.26
N GLY A 30 15.36 0.10 -12.64
CA GLY A 30 15.38 -1.05 -11.73
C GLY A 30 14.09 -1.15 -10.93
N ILE A 31 13.67 -2.39 -10.64
CA ILE A 31 12.42 -2.70 -9.95
C ILE A 31 12.40 -2.12 -8.53
N GLU A 32 13.56 -2.11 -7.88
CA GLU A 32 13.80 -1.52 -6.57
C GLU A 32 13.46 -0.03 -6.51
N ASN A 33 13.60 0.67 -7.64
CA ASN A 33 13.30 2.09 -7.75
C ASN A 33 11.87 2.37 -8.23
N SER A 34 11.03 1.34 -8.37
CA SER A 34 9.63 1.48 -8.77
C SER A 34 8.81 2.49 -7.95
N PRO A 35 9.00 2.64 -6.62
CA PRO A 35 8.26 3.64 -5.84
C PRO A 35 8.54 5.09 -6.27
N TYR A 36 9.73 5.35 -6.84
CA TYR A 36 10.18 6.70 -7.19
C TYR A 36 9.85 7.09 -8.64
N ILE A 37 9.35 6.16 -9.45
CA ILE A 37 9.04 6.41 -10.87
C ILE A 37 8.03 7.55 -11.01
N ARG A 38 6.96 7.52 -10.21
CA ARG A 38 5.91 8.54 -10.27
C ARG A 38 6.42 9.94 -9.88
N LEU A 39 7.43 10.02 -9.01
CA LEU A 39 8.07 11.28 -8.65
C LEU A 39 8.89 11.85 -9.82
N LYS A 40 9.69 11.02 -10.50
CA LYS A 40 10.43 11.45 -11.70
C LYS A 40 9.51 11.88 -12.84
N VAL A 41 8.37 11.21 -13.00
CA VAL A 41 7.35 11.63 -13.98
C VAL A 41 6.75 12.98 -13.59
N ALA A 42 6.54 13.23 -12.29
CA ALA A 42 6.06 14.52 -11.80
C ALA A 42 7.06 15.66 -12.04
N GLU A 43 8.37 15.40 -11.98
CA GLU A 43 9.39 16.40 -12.34
C GLU A 43 9.27 16.84 -13.80
N LYS A 44 8.87 15.92 -14.70
CA LYS A 44 8.74 16.19 -16.14
C LYS A 44 7.41 16.84 -16.52
N TYR A 45 6.31 16.38 -15.94
CA TYR A 45 4.96 16.80 -16.34
C TYR A 45 4.28 17.73 -15.32
N GLY A 46 4.96 18.04 -14.21
CA GLY A 46 4.44 18.88 -13.14
C GLY A 46 3.75 18.08 -12.04
N LYS A 47 3.30 18.80 -11.01
CA LYS A 47 2.76 18.22 -9.77
C LYS A 47 1.52 17.36 -9.98
N THR A 48 0.72 17.62 -11.01
CA THR A 48 -0.49 16.84 -11.32
C THR A 48 -0.49 16.49 -12.79
N TYR A 49 -0.57 15.20 -13.11
CA TYR A 49 -0.52 14.69 -14.48
C TYR A 49 -1.43 13.48 -14.68
N GLY A 50 -1.83 13.24 -15.92
CA GLY A 50 -2.68 12.12 -16.33
C GLY A 50 -1.87 11.01 -16.98
N PHE A 51 -2.17 9.78 -16.60
CA PHE A 51 -1.57 8.55 -17.13
C PHE A 51 -2.69 7.61 -17.56
N TYR A 52 -2.58 6.98 -18.72
CA TYR A 52 -3.54 5.96 -19.13
C TYR A 52 -3.03 4.56 -18.82
N VAL A 53 -3.81 3.75 -18.12
CA VAL A 53 -3.56 2.31 -17.94
C VAL A 53 -4.62 1.55 -18.74
N GLY A 54 -4.25 1.14 -19.96
CA GLY A 54 -5.25 0.75 -20.96
C GLY A 54 -6.17 1.93 -21.27
N SER A 55 -7.49 1.75 -21.11
CA SER A 55 -8.48 2.80 -21.27
C SER A 55 -8.73 3.64 -20.00
N LEU A 56 -8.19 3.22 -18.84
CA LEU A 56 -8.43 3.89 -17.57
C LEU A 56 -7.51 5.11 -17.43
N LEU A 57 -8.09 6.28 -17.17
CA LEU A 57 -7.33 7.48 -16.83
C LEU A 57 -7.00 7.49 -15.34
N GLU A 58 -5.71 7.40 -15.02
CA GLU A 58 -5.15 7.60 -13.68
C GLU A 58 -4.63 9.04 -13.55
N ILE A 59 -5.15 9.78 -12.57
CA ILE A 59 -4.65 11.10 -12.21
C ILE A 59 -3.64 10.92 -11.07
N ASN A 60 -2.41 11.34 -11.30
CA ASN A 60 -1.33 11.26 -10.33
C ASN A 60 -1.01 12.68 -9.88
N SER A 61 -0.96 12.91 -8.56
CA SER A 61 -0.67 14.23 -8.01
C SER A 61 0.26 14.16 -6.80
N THR A 62 1.25 15.05 -6.77
CA THR A 62 2.10 15.36 -5.62
C THR A 62 1.71 16.68 -4.96
N ASP A 63 0.58 17.27 -5.34
CA ASP A 63 0.05 18.50 -4.74
C ASP A 63 -0.72 18.17 -3.45
N LEU A 64 -0.32 18.82 -2.35
CA LEU A 64 -0.92 18.61 -1.04
C LEU A 64 -2.37 19.09 -0.98
N GLU A 65 -2.71 20.19 -1.64
CA GLU A 65 -4.09 20.70 -1.63
C GLU A 65 -5.02 19.76 -2.41
N PHE A 66 -4.54 19.20 -3.53
CA PHE A 66 -5.27 18.17 -4.26
C PHE A 66 -5.45 16.90 -3.42
N ALA A 67 -4.38 16.42 -2.76
CA ALA A 67 -4.45 15.26 -1.88
C ALA A 67 -5.43 15.48 -0.71
N LYS A 68 -5.45 16.68 -0.12
CA LYS A 68 -6.39 17.07 0.94
C LYS A 68 -7.83 17.10 0.44
N GLU A 69 -8.06 17.61 -0.76
CA GLU A 69 -9.39 17.62 -1.38
C GLU A 69 -9.91 16.20 -1.55
N VAL A 70 -9.12 15.30 -2.17
CA VAL A 70 -9.52 13.93 -2.46
C VAL A 70 -9.63 13.06 -1.21
N MET A 71 -8.61 13.08 -0.34
CA MET A 71 -8.50 12.16 0.80
C MET A 71 -9.28 12.62 2.03
N ILE A 72 -9.67 13.90 2.12
CA ILE A 72 -10.38 14.44 3.28
C ILE A 72 -11.73 15.02 2.88
N LYS A 73 -11.76 16.07 2.05
CA LYS A 73 -13.01 16.81 1.79
C LYS A 73 -14.01 15.98 0.98
N GLN A 74 -13.53 15.30 -0.05
CA GLN A 74 -14.33 14.50 -0.98
C GLN A 74 -14.22 12.99 -0.73
N PHE A 75 -13.73 12.58 0.45
CA PHE A 75 -13.46 11.17 0.74
C PHE A 75 -14.64 10.23 0.44
N SER A 76 -15.88 10.69 0.66
CA SER A 76 -17.10 9.91 0.36
C SER A 76 -17.25 9.51 -1.11
N ASN A 77 -16.61 10.24 -2.03
CA ASN A 77 -16.60 9.95 -3.47
C ASN A 77 -15.44 9.03 -3.87
N PHE A 78 -14.40 8.91 -3.03
CA PHE A 78 -13.16 8.19 -3.30
C PHE A 78 -12.93 7.01 -2.34
N ILE A 79 -14.01 6.37 -1.87
CA ILE A 79 -13.94 5.23 -0.92
C ILE A 79 -13.29 4.00 -1.58
N ASN A 80 -13.63 3.75 -2.86
CA ASN A 80 -13.19 2.56 -3.57
C ASN A 80 -11.72 2.69 -3.98
N ARG A 81 -10.91 1.68 -3.65
CA ARG A 81 -9.54 1.55 -4.17
C ARG A 81 -9.54 0.77 -5.48
N GLN A 82 -8.47 0.92 -6.26
CA GLN A 82 -8.28 0.17 -7.49
C GLN A 82 -8.31 -1.34 -7.18
N PRO A 83 -9.16 -2.14 -7.86
CA PRO A 83 -9.27 -3.56 -7.60
C PRO A 83 -7.96 -4.26 -7.97
N ILE A 84 -7.49 -5.15 -7.09
CA ILE A 84 -6.36 -6.04 -7.41
C ILE A 84 -6.89 -7.13 -8.34
N THR A 85 -6.47 -7.09 -9.60
CA THR A 85 -6.95 -8.00 -10.66
C THR A 85 -6.35 -9.41 -10.59
N PHE A 86 -5.26 -9.63 -9.85
CA PHE A 86 -4.47 -10.88 -9.90
C PHE A 86 -4.53 -11.75 -8.62
N GLN A 87 -5.41 -11.43 -7.67
CA GLN A 87 -5.49 -12.17 -6.40
C GLN A 87 -6.87 -12.81 -6.23
N ASP A 88 -7.08 -13.95 -6.90
CA ASP A 88 -8.18 -14.87 -6.57
C ASP A 88 -7.76 -15.91 -5.51
N VAL A 89 -6.48 -15.93 -5.13
CA VAL A 89 -5.89 -16.95 -4.26
C VAL A 89 -6.15 -16.71 -2.75
N PHE A 90 -6.54 -15.49 -2.38
CA PHE A 90 -6.91 -15.12 -1.01
C PHE A 90 -8.09 -14.15 -1.04
N PRO A 91 -9.00 -14.16 -0.04
CA PRO A 91 -10.11 -13.20 0.06
C PRO A 91 -9.64 -11.78 0.41
N MET A 92 -8.54 -11.30 -0.20
CA MET A 92 -8.05 -9.93 -0.01
C MET A 92 -9.04 -8.91 -0.55
N LYS A 93 -9.87 -9.28 -1.54
CA LYS A 93 -10.94 -8.46 -2.11
C LYS A 93 -11.99 -8.06 -1.08
N GLU A 94 -12.20 -8.88 -0.04
CA GLU A 94 -13.16 -8.62 1.04
C GLU A 94 -12.51 -8.03 2.30
N SER A 95 -11.18 -7.89 2.30
CA SER A 95 -10.48 -7.25 3.41
C SER A 95 -10.86 -5.77 3.52
N LEU A 96 -10.74 -5.21 4.73
CA LEU A 96 -10.91 -3.78 4.99
C LEU A 96 -10.09 -2.88 4.04
N LEU A 97 -8.98 -3.39 3.51
CA LEU A 97 -8.09 -2.64 2.63
C LEU A 97 -8.61 -2.49 1.21
N HIS A 98 -9.45 -3.41 0.73
CA HIS A 98 -9.91 -3.45 -0.67
C HIS A 98 -11.41 -3.49 -0.85
N ILE A 99 -12.17 -3.73 0.21
CA ILE A 99 -13.62 -3.69 0.14
C ILE A 99 -14.10 -2.30 -0.29
N GLY A 100 -15.04 -2.27 -1.24
CA GLY A 100 -15.65 -1.04 -1.72
C GLY A 100 -16.69 -0.47 -0.76
N LYS A 101 -17.33 0.62 -1.19
CA LYS A 101 -18.39 1.34 -0.47
C LYS A 101 -19.57 0.45 -0.08
N ASP A 102 -20.01 -0.42 -0.98
CA ASP A 102 -21.23 -1.23 -0.78
C ASP A 102 -20.92 -2.71 -0.48
N GLY A 103 -19.68 -3.15 -0.76
CA GLY A 103 -19.22 -4.53 -0.57
C GLY A 103 -20.04 -5.59 -1.34
N PRO A 104 -19.61 -6.86 -1.36
CA PRO A 104 -20.35 -7.94 -2.03
C PRO A 104 -21.56 -8.44 -1.20
N HIS A 105 -21.61 -8.16 0.10
CA HIS A 105 -22.60 -8.71 1.04
C HIS A 105 -23.47 -7.62 1.70
N GLY A 106 -23.51 -6.41 1.13
CA GLY A 106 -24.25 -5.27 1.70
C GLY A 106 -23.58 -4.61 2.90
N TYR A 107 -22.39 -5.08 3.30
CA TYR A 107 -21.50 -4.42 4.24
C TYR A 107 -20.28 -3.92 3.50
N GLY A 108 -20.06 -2.61 3.51
CA GLY A 108 -18.93 -1.99 2.84
C GLY A 108 -17.80 -1.61 3.77
N TRP A 109 -16.90 -0.80 3.24
CA TRP A 109 -15.75 -0.29 3.98
C TRP A 109 -16.11 0.39 5.29
N LYS A 110 -17.22 1.14 5.34
CA LYS A 110 -17.61 1.91 6.53
C LYS A 110 -18.02 0.99 7.69
N GLU A 111 -18.77 -0.05 7.39
CA GLU A 111 -19.26 -1.04 8.34
C GLU A 111 -18.09 -1.85 8.89
N ILE A 112 -17.25 -2.40 8.01
CA ILE A 112 -16.07 -3.17 8.45
C ILE A 112 -15.12 -2.28 9.26
N ARG A 113 -14.90 -1.03 8.84
CA ARG A 113 -14.04 -0.10 9.59
C ARG A 113 -14.59 0.17 10.99
N SER A 114 -15.90 0.28 11.16
CA SER A 114 -16.52 0.53 12.47
C SER A 114 -16.26 -0.62 13.46
N ILE A 115 -16.17 -1.86 12.96
CA ILE A 115 -15.90 -3.05 13.76
C ILE A 115 -14.40 -3.15 14.13
N VAL A 116 -13.51 -2.83 13.18
CA VAL A 116 -12.06 -3.00 13.35
C VAL A 116 -11.41 -1.85 14.13
N SER A 117 -11.86 -0.61 13.92
CA SER A 117 -11.23 0.59 14.50
C SER A 117 -11.12 0.57 16.04
N PRO A 118 -12.11 0.05 16.81
CA PRO A 118 -12.02 -0.02 18.28
C PRO A 118 -10.83 -0.84 18.82
N VAL A 119 -10.32 -1.80 18.04
CA VAL A 119 -9.15 -2.63 18.42
C VAL A 119 -7.88 -1.79 18.52
N PHE A 120 -7.77 -0.72 17.73
CA PHE A 120 -6.58 0.12 17.63
C PHE A 120 -6.67 1.42 18.45
N THR A 121 -7.56 1.46 19.44
CA THR A 121 -7.63 2.59 20.37
C THR A 121 -6.40 2.65 21.27
N THR A 122 -6.02 3.85 21.74
CA THR A 122 -4.88 4.03 22.65
C THR A 122 -4.97 3.13 23.89
N GLY A 123 -6.17 2.92 24.44
CA GLY A 123 -6.37 2.03 25.58
C GLY A 123 -6.05 0.56 25.26
N LYS A 124 -6.53 0.05 24.12
CA LYS A 124 -6.24 -1.32 23.68
C LYS A 124 -4.77 -1.50 23.29
N MET A 125 -4.18 -0.52 22.62
CA MET A 125 -2.76 -0.52 22.29
C MET A 125 -1.87 -0.55 23.54
N LYS A 126 -2.25 0.17 24.61
CA LYS A 126 -1.55 0.09 25.91
C LYS A 126 -1.64 -1.30 26.54
N LEU A 127 -2.77 -1.99 26.41
CA LEU A 127 -2.90 -3.37 26.90
C LEU A 127 -2.01 -4.34 26.09
N MET A 128 -1.87 -4.12 24.78
CA MET A 128 -0.99 -4.91 23.93
C MET A 128 0.50 -4.63 24.13
N PHE A 129 0.85 -3.49 24.74
CA PHE A 129 2.23 -3.02 24.89
C PHE A 129 3.11 -4.05 25.59
N GLY A 130 2.64 -4.66 26.68
CA GLY A 130 3.41 -5.66 27.43
C GLY A 130 3.82 -6.86 26.56
N THR A 131 2.87 -7.42 25.82
CA THR A 131 3.14 -8.53 24.90
C THR A 131 4.10 -8.12 23.78
N ILE A 132 3.92 -6.92 23.19
CA ILE A 132 4.81 -6.43 22.14
C ILE A 132 6.24 -6.24 22.69
N HIS A 133 6.36 -5.67 23.89
CA HIS A 133 7.64 -5.42 24.55
C HIS A 133 8.42 -6.72 24.80
N GLU A 134 7.77 -7.75 25.36
CA GLU A 134 8.37 -9.07 25.57
C GLU A 134 8.90 -9.69 24.27
N ARG A 135 8.17 -9.53 23.16
CA ARG A 135 8.60 -10.02 21.84
C ARG A 135 9.78 -9.24 21.29
N ILE A 136 9.83 -7.94 21.51
CA ILE A 136 10.97 -7.10 21.14
C ILE A 136 12.20 -7.50 21.96
N GLU A 137 12.07 -7.72 23.27
CA GLU A 137 13.18 -8.21 24.10
C GLU A 137 13.71 -9.57 23.61
N THR A 138 12.80 -10.48 23.22
CA THR A 138 13.18 -11.76 22.64
C THR A 138 13.93 -11.59 21.32
N LEU A 139 13.45 -10.70 20.45
CA LEU A 139 14.10 -10.38 19.18
C LEU A 139 15.52 -9.82 19.41
N ILE A 140 15.68 -8.89 20.35
CA ILE A 140 16.97 -8.30 20.71
C ILE A 140 17.94 -9.40 21.17
N LYS A 141 17.52 -10.27 22.09
CA LYS A 141 18.37 -11.39 22.56
C LYS A 141 18.80 -12.31 21.43
N VAL A 142 17.92 -12.60 20.45
CA VAL A 142 18.27 -13.41 19.29
C VAL A 142 19.31 -12.69 18.41
N LEU A 143 19.14 -11.39 18.20
CA LEU A 143 20.09 -10.57 17.44
C LEU A 143 21.46 -10.53 18.12
N GLU A 144 21.53 -10.27 19.43
CA GLU A 144 22.77 -10.27 20.21
C GLU A 144 23.52 -11.61 20.11
N ASN A 145 22.80 -12.73 20.24
CA ASN A 145 23.39 -14.06 20.11
C ASN A 145 23.90 -14.36 18.69
N ARG A 146 23.29 -13.78 17.65
CA ARG A 146 23.75 -13.95 16.26
C ARG A 146 24.95 -13.06 15.96
N ILE A 147 24.96 -11.82 16.43
CA ILE A 147 26.09 -10.89 16.28
C ILE A 147 27.38 -11.46 16.90
N GLN A 148 27.26 -12.21 18.00
CA GLN A 148 28.42 -12.88 18.61
C GLN A 148 28.96 -14.06 17.79
N LYS A 149 28.19 -14.60 16.83
CA LYS A 149 28.52 -15.81 16.07
C LYS A 149 28.84 -15.53 14.61
N ASP A 150 28.16 -14.54 14.02
CA ASP A 150 28.26 -14.17 12.61
C ASP A 150 28.60 -12.68 12.49
N ASP A 151 29.54 -12.34 11.60
CA ASP A 151 29.93 -10.94 11.34
C ASP A 151 28.84 -10.12 10.64
N CYS A 152 27.83 -10.79 10.05
CA CYS A 152 26.72 -10.14 9.35
C CYS A 152 25.40 -10.85 9.66
N VAL A 153 24.42 -10.09 10.18
CA VAL A 153 23.10 -10.60 10.55
C VAL A 153 22.02 -9.99 9.65
N ASP A 154 21.28 -10.85 8.95
CA ASP A 154 20.06 -10.44 8.26
C ASP A 154 18.94 -10.15 9.28
N ILE A 155 18.66 -8.87 9.48
CA ILE A 155 17.63 -8.37 10.40
C ILE A 155 16.24 -8.80 9.91
N TYR A 156 16.00 -8.82 8.59
CA TYR A 156 14.70 -9.15 8.02
C TYR A 156 14.36 -10.61 8.27
N ASP A 157 15.29 -11.53 7.98
CA ASP A 157 15.08 -12.95 8.25
C ASP A 157 14.88 -13.21 9.75
N THR A 158 15.68 -12.54 10.60
CA THR A 158 15.58 -12.68 12.05
C THR A 158 14.23 -12.18 12.58
N TYR A 159 13.75 -11.03 12.10
CA TYR A 159 12.43 -10.50 12.42
C TYR A 159 11.31 -11.44 11.94
N ALA A 160 11.39 -11.91 10.69
CA ALA A 160 10.40 -12.80 10.10
C ALA A 160 10.34 -14.17 10.80
N GLY A 161 11.47 -14.67 11.29
CA GLY A 161 11.54 -15.88 12.11
C GLY A 161 10.84 -15.73 13.47
N CYS A 162 11.01 -14.58 14.12
CA CYS A 162 10.28 -14.24 15.35
C CYS A 162 8.77 -14.12 15.11
N ASP A 163 8.35 -13.51 13.99
CA ASP A 163 6.93 -13.40 13.61
C ASP A 163 6.29 -14.77 13.29
N ARG A 164 7.01 -15.65 12.57
CA ARG A 164 6.52 -17.00 12.25
C ARG A 164 6.27 -17.84 13.51
N LYS A 165 7.09 -17.70 14.55
CA LYS A 165 6.86 -18.36 15.85
C LYS A 165 5.61 -17.85 16.58
N MET A 166 5.17 -16.60 16.34
CA MET A 166 3.90 -16.08 16.87
C MET A 166 2.68 -16.78 16.26
N ARG A 167 2.77 -17.22 15.00
CA ARG A 167 1.67 -17.90 14.29
C ARG A 167 1.44 -19.35 14.76
N VAL A 168 2.48 -20.00 15.29
CA VAL A 168 2.40 -21.40 15.77
C VAL A 168 1.76 -21.49 17.16
N TRP A 169 1.91 -20.47 18.00
CA TRP A 169 1.33 -20.42 19.35
C TRP A 169 -0.20 -20.28 19.39
N HIS A 170 -0.86 -19.90 18.29
CA HIS A 170 -2.32 -19.83 18.20
C HIS A 170 -2.99 -21.13 17.69
N ARG A 171 -2.21 -22.18 17.43
CA ARG A 171 -2.70 -23.51 16.99
C ARG A 171 -2.41 -24.64 18.00
N SER A 172 -2.01 -24.31 19.23
CA SER A 172 -1.76 -25.26 20.32
C SER A 172 -2.76 -25.06 21.44
#